data_AF-A0A4V2AM53-F1
#
_entry.id   AF-A0A4V2AM53-F1
#
_cell.length_a   1.000
_cell.length_b   1.000
_cell.length_c   1.000
_cell.angle_alpha   90.00
_cell.angle_beta   90.00
_cell.angle_gamma   90.00
#
_symmetry.space_group_name_H-M   'P 1'
#
loop_
_entity.id
_entity.type
_entity.pdbx_description
1 polymer ?
#
loop_
_entity_poly.entity_id
_entity_poly.type
_entity_poly.pdbx_seq_one_letter_code
_entity_poly.pdbx_strand_id
1 'polypeptide(L)'
;MRKISLQTLFLGCVLILGCTAQKRSMVPKEELLQQIEQNFRDGSAQYRQMMTRLPADRLPKTYYEKTDKFQTAPSSDWCSGFYPGTVLYLYEQTKEPSLLNEAERILKVLEKEKNNRSMHDLGFMMY
;
A
#
# COMPACT_ATOMS: atom_id res chain seq x y z
N MET A 1 62.07 17.95 28.00
CA MET A 1 61.29 16.70 27.76
C MET A 1 59.92 16.86 28.41
N ARG A 2 58.84 17.07 27.64
CA ARG A 2 57.49 17.28 28.19
C ARG A 2 56.91 15.91 28.61
N LYS A 3 56.63 15.74 29.90
CA LYS A 3 55.99 14.54 30.45
C LYS A 3 54.52 14.54 30.02
N ILE A 4 54.15 13.66 29.10
CA ILE A 4 52.74 13.46 28.73
C ILE A 4 52.06 12.78 29.91
N SER A 5 51.01 13.39 30.45
CA SER A 5 50.25 12.84 31.59
C SER A 5 49.38 11.68 31.12
N LEU A 6 49.27 10.63 31.93
CA LEU A 6 48.41 9.47 31.66
C LEU A 6 46.93 9.88 31.48
N GLN A 7 46.53 11.01 32.07
CA GLN A 7 45.19 11.59 31.91
C GLN A 7 44.97 12.17 30.50
N THR A 8 45.98 12.76 29.88
CA THR A 8 45.90 13.27 28.50
C THR A 8 45.87 12.13 27.48
N LEU A 9 46.45 10.97 27.80
CA LEU A 9 46.36 9.76 26.96
C LEU A 9 44.97 9.11 27.04
N PHE A 10 44.35 9.11 28.23
CA PHE A 10 43.02 8.56 28.45
C PHE A 10 41.92 9.39 27.77
N LEU A 11 42.02 10.72 27.81
CA LEU A 11 41.06 11.62 27.16
C LEU A 11 41.10 11.51 25.62
N GLY A 12 42.28 11.21 25.05
CA GLY A 12 42.42 10.93 23.62
C GLY A 12 41.76 9.62 23.17
N CYS A 13 41.81 8.56 23.99
CA CYS A 13 41.18 7.27 23.67
C CYS A 13 39.64 7.34 23.68
N VAL A 14 39.06 8.14 24.58
CA VAL A 14 37.59 8.33 24.67
C VAL A 14 37.05 9.10 23.47
N LEU A 15 37.80 10.06 22.92
CA LEU A 15 37.42 10.83 21.73
C LEU A 15 37.47 10.02 20.42
N ILE A 16 38.33 9.01 20.32
CA ILE A 16 38.45 8.16 19.12
C ILE A 16 37.34 7.10 19.08
N LEU A 17 36.81 6.66 20.22
CA LEU A 17 35.71 5.70 20.30
C LEU A 17 34.33 6.30 19.92
N GLY A 18 34.17 7.63 20.02
CA GLY A 18 32.90 8.32 19.73
C GLY A 18 32.55 8.47 18.24
N CYS A 19 33.52 8.32 17.33
CA CYS A 19 33.31 8.50 15.88
C CYS A 19 32.81 7.25 15.13
N THR A 20 32.51 6.16 15.83
CA THR A 20 31.89 4.96 15.23
C THR A 20 30.39 4.89 15.45
N ALA A 21 29.74 6.02 15.75
CA ALA A 21 28.28 6.14 15.78
C ALA A 21 27.69 5.71 14.42
N GLN A 22 27.24 4.46 14.39
CA GLN A 22 26.54 3.71 13.34
C GLN A 22 26.21 4.49 12.06
N LYS A 23 27.00 4.28 11.00
CA LYS A 23 26.44 4.22 9.65
C LYS A 23 25.64 2.92 9.53
N ARG A 24 24.41 2.91 10.04
CA ARG A 24 23.50 1.79 9.87
C ARG A 24 23.07 1.78 8.40
N SER A 25 23.70 0.94 7.59
CA SER A 25 23.23 0.70 6.22
C SER A 25 21.86 0.05 6.30
N MET A 26 20.83 0.72 5.79
CA MET A 26 19.48 0.16 5.68
C MET A 26 19.43 -0.78 4.49
N VAL A 27 20.05 -1.96 4.63
CA VAL A 27 19.90 -3.03 3.64
C VAL A 27 18.56 -3.71 3.89
N PRO A 28 17.69 -3.83 2.86
CA PRO A 28 16.44 -4.57 2.99
C PRO A 28 16.71 -6.00 3.46
N LYS A 29 15.89 -6.52 4.37
CA LYS A 29 15.95 -7.92 4.77
C LYS A 29 15.28 -8.76 3.67
N GLU A 30 15.98 -9.75 3.12
CA GLU A 30 15.45 -10.60 2.06
C GLU A 30 14.12 -11.28 2.43
N GLU A 31 14.00 -11.75 3.67
CA GLU A 31 12.75 -12.32 4.19
C GLU A 31 11.57 -11.34 4.13
N LEU A 32 11.82 -10.05 4.41
CA LEU A 32 10.79 -9.02 4.32
C LEU A 32 10.39 -8.77 2.85
N LEU A 33 11.36 -8.77 1.93
CA LEU A 33 11.07 -8.61 0.50
C LEU A 33 10.21 -9.76 -0.03
N GLN A 34 10.54 -11.00 0.36
CA GLN A 34 9.75 -12.18 0.01
C GLN A 34 8.33 -12.11 0.59
N GLN A 35 8.19 -11.65 1.83
CA GLN A 35 6.88 -11.47 2.44
C GLN A 35 6.05 -10.40 1.73
N ILE A 36 6.66 -9.29 1.31
CA ILE A 36 5.99 -8.24 0.53
C ILE A 36 5.49 -8.81 -0.81
N GLU A 37 6.33 -9.56 -1.52
CA GLU A 37 5.94 -10.17 -2.79
C GLU A 37 4.79 -11.18 -2.59
N GLN A 38 4.85 -11.98 -1.52
CA GLN A 38 3.79 -12.92 -1.18
C GLN A 38 2.47 -12.20 -0.86
N ASN A 39 2.53 -11.11 -0.09
CA ASN A 39 1.34 -10.31 0.23
C ASN A 39 0.67 -9.75 -1.03
N PHE A 40 1.45 -9.32 -2.04
CA PHE A 40 0.88 -8.89 -3.32
C PHE A 40 0.24 -10.04 -4.09
N ARG A 41 0.87 -11.22 -4.12
CA ARG A 41 0.27 -12.42 -4.76
C ARG A 41 -1.04 -12.82 -4.10
N ASP A 42 -1.06 -12.86 -2.77
CA ASP A 42 -2.25 -13.22 -1.99
C ASP A 42 -3.36 -12.17 -2.17
N GLY A 43 -3.01 -10.88 -2.15
CA GLY A 43 -3.92 -9.78 -2.44
C GLY A 43 -4.54 -9.87 -3.83
N SER A 44 -3.72 -10.10 -4.87
CA SER A 44 -4.22 -10.31 -6.24
C SER A 44 -5.14 -11.52 -6.34
N ALA A 45 -4.81 -12.64 -5.68
CA ALA A 45 -5.67 -13.82 -5.66
C ALA A 45 -7.02 -13.54 -4.97
N GLN A 46 -7.02 -12.83 -3.84
CA GLN A 46 -8.24 -12.42 -3.14
C GLN A 46 -9.11 -11.48 -3.99
N TYR A 47 -8.49 -10.49 -4.65
CA TYR A 47 -9.21 -9.57 -5.53
C TYR A 47 -9.80 -10.28 -6.75
N ARG A 48 -9.07 -11.23 -7.35
CA ARG A 48 -9.63 -12.07 -8.44
C ARG A 48 -10.86 -12.84 -7.99
N GLN A 49 -10.86 -13.41 -6.78
CA GLN A 49 -12.05 -14.08 -6.24
C GLN A 49 -13.19 -13.08 -5.99
N MET A 50 -12.89 -11.92 -5.40
CA MET A 50 -13.86 -10.86 -5.15
C MET A 50 -14.55 -10.40 -6.44
N MET A 51 -13.80 -10.16 -7.52
CA MET A 51 -14.31 -9.73 -8.83
C MET A 51 -15.44 -10.63 -9.35
N THR A 52 -15.31 -11.96 -9.18
CA THR A 52 -16.32 -12.92 -9.66
C THR A 52 -17.64 -12.86 -8.91
N ARG A 53 -17.68 -12.20 -7.75
CA ARG A 53 -18.81 -12.17 -6.82
C ARG A 53 -19.52 -10.81 -6.80
N LEU A 54 -19.00 -9.82 -7.52
CA LEU A 54 -19.54 -8.46 -7.53
C LEU A 54 -20.51 -8.26 -8.71
N PRO A 55 -21.62 -7.53 -8.49
CA PRO A 55 -22.43 -7.04 -9.60
C PRO A 55 -21.62 -6.10 -10.50
N ALA A 56 -21.96 -6.05 -11.79
CA ALA A 56 -21.21 -5.26 -12.77
C ALA A 56 -21.20 -3.74 -12.47
N ASP A 57 -22.23 -3.20 -11.85
CA ASP A 57 -22.39 -1.76 -11.58
C ASP A 57 -22.17 -1.37 -10.11
N ARG A 58 -21.63 -2.29 -9.30
CA ARG A 58 -21.44 -2.11 -7.87
C ARG A 58 -20.02 -2.40 -7.44
N LEU A 59 -19.57 -1.69 -6.40
CA LEU A 59 -18.23 -1.80 -5.83
C LEU A 59 -18.28 -2.41 -4.43
N PRO A 60 -17.27 -3.17 -3.99
CA PRO A 60 -17.25 -3.74 -2.64
C PRO A 60 -17.04 -2.62 -1.60
N LYS A 61 -17.75 -2.72 -0.48
CA LYS A 61 -17.62 -1.80 0.66
C LYS A 61 -17.19 -2.52 1.94
N THR A 62 -17.79 -3.67 2.22
CA THR A 62 -17.39 -4.53 3.34
C THR A 62 -17.77 -5.99 3.04
N TYR A 63 -17.21 -6.91 3.81
CA TYR A 63 -17.48 -8.34 3.74
C TYR A 63 -18.03 -8.84 5.07
N TYR A 64 -19.12 -9.60 5.02
CA TYR A 64 -19.74 -10.21 6.19
C TYR A 64 -19.46 -11.72 6.21
N GLU A 65 -18.55 -12.14 7.10
CA GLU A 65 -18.15 -13.55 7.24
C GLU A 65 -19.34 -14.47 7.54
N LYS A 66 -20.23 -14.06 8.46
CA LYS A 66 -21.38 -14.88 8.90
C LYS A 66 -22.34 -15.24 7.76
N THR A 67 -22.40 -14.42 6.72
CA THR A 67 -23.31 -14.62 5.59
C THR A 67 -22.59 -14.93 4.28
N ASP A 68 -21.25 -14.93 4.29
CA ASP A 68 -20.38 -15.00 3.12
C ASP A 68 -20.88 -14.08 1.99
N LYS A 69 -21.06 -12.79 2.31
CA LYS A 69 -21.55 -11.78 1.36
C LYS A 69 -20.80 -10.47 1.45
N PHE A 70 -20.60 -9.86 0.30
CA PHE A 70 -20.16 -8.46 0.21
C PHE A 70 -21.36 -7.53 0.38
N GLN A 71 -21.21 -6.52 1.23
CA GLN A 71 -21.96 -5.29 1.06
C GLN A 71 -21.35 -4.52 -0.09
N THR A 72 -22.19 -4.11 -1.03
CA THR A 72 -21.75 -3.35 -2.20
C THR A 72 -22.30 -1.94 -2.19
N ALA A 73 -21.57 -1.01 -2.81
CA ALA A 73 -21.91 0.39 -2.93
C ALA A 73 -22.03 0.81 -4.40
N PRO A 74 -22.89 1.80 -4.72
CA PRO A 74 -22.86 2.46 -6.03
C PRO A 74 -21.61 3.37 -6.15
N SER A 75 -21.33 3.85 -7.35
CA SER A 75 -20.26 4.84 -7.62
C SER A 75 -20.38 6.14 -6.83
N SER A 76 -21.58 6.52 -6.40
CA SER A 76 -21.84 7.76 -5.67
C SER A 76 -21.53 7.67 -4.17
N ASP A 77 -21.12 6.50 -3.67
CA ASP A 77 -20.70 6.32 -2.28
C ASP A 77 -19.25 6.81 -2.12
N TRP A 78 -18.94 7.48 -1.01
CA TRP A 78 -17.61 8.06 -0.76
C TRP A 78 -16.47 7.03 -0.83
N CYS A 79 -16.76 5.74 -0.61
CA CYS A 79 -15.76 4.67 -0.69
C CYS A 79 -15.46 4.19 -2.12
N SER A 80 -16.09 4.75 -3.16
CA SER A 80 -16.08 4.16 -4.50
C SER A 80 -14.70 4.08 -5.16
N GLY A 81 -13.75 4.97 -4.84
CA GLY A 81 -12.42 4.94 -5.47
C GLY A 81 -11.43 3.97 -4.81
N PHE A 82 -11.71 3.45 -3.60
CA PHE A 82 -10.78 2.52 -2.93
C PHE A 82 -10.62 1.21 -3.68
N TYR A 83 -11.71 0.67 -4.24
CA TYR A 83 -11.66 -0.57 -4.99
C TYR A 83 -10.82 -0.49 -6.27
N PRO A 84 -11.12 0.40 -7.24
CA PRO A 84 -10.29 0.53 -8.43
C PRO A 84 -8.87 0.97 -8.10
N GLY A 85 -8.69 1.79 -7.06
CA GLY A 85 -7.36 2.19 -6.63
C GLY A 85 -6.51 1.04 -6.14
N THR A 86 -7.09 0.14 -5.34
CA THR A 86 -6.38 -1.06 -4.89
C THR A 86 -6.11 -2.02 -6.05
N VAL A 87 -7.07 -2.19 -6.97
CA VAL A 87 -6.86 -3.00 -8.18
C VAL A 87 -5.68 -2.48 -8.99
N LEU A 88 -5.54 -1.16 -9.14
CA LEU A 88 -4.42 -0.55 -9.86
C LEU A 88 -3.09 -0.68 -9.11
N TYR A 89 -3.06 -0.54 -7.79
CA TYR A 89 -1.86 -0.84 -7.00
C TYR A 89 -1.43 -2.30 -7.12
N LEU A 90 -2.37 -3.24 -7.06
CA LEU A 90 -2.07 -4.66 -7.27
C LEU A 90 -1.56 -4.92 -8.69
N TYR A 91 -2.16 -4.31 -9.71
CA TYR A 91 -1.68 -4.39 -11.09
C TYR A 91 -0.27 -3.82 -11.22
N GLU A 92 0.01 -2.67 -10.62
CA GLU A 92 1.33 -2.03 -10.68
C GLU A 92 2.43 -2.98 -10.19
N GLN A 93 2.16 -3.72 -9.12
CA GLN A 93 3.13 -4.61 -8.48
C GLN A 93 3.19 -6.00 -9.14
N THR A 94 2.05 -6.57 -9.51
CA THR A 94 1.97 -7.95 -10.01
C THR A 94 1.95 -8.07 -11.54
N LYS A 95 1.65 -6.99 -12.25
CA LYS A 95 1.46 -6.92 -13.71
C LYS A 95 0.39 -7.90 -14.25
N GLU A 96 -0.54 -8.36 -13.40
CA GLU A 96 -1.61 -9.28 -13.82
C GLU A 96 -2.63 -8.57 -14.74
N PRO A 97 -2.81 -9.01 -16.01
CA PRO A 97 -3.71 -8.33 -16.95
C PRO A 97 -5.18 -8.32 -16.52
N SER A 98 -5.64 -9.31 -15.75
CA SER A 98 -7.01 -9.35 -15.22
C SER A 98 -7.31 -8.17 -14.30
N LEU A 99 -6.31 -7.69 -13.55
CA LEU A 99 -6.47 -6.54 -12.67
C LEU A 99 -6.60 -5.26 -13.48
N LEU A 100 -5.79 -5.07 -14.53
CA LEU A 100 -5.92 -3.91 -15.41
C LEU A 100 -7.30 -3.86 -16.08
N ASN A 101 -7.77 -4.99 -16.60
CA ASN A 101 -9.09 -5.08 -17.22
C ASN A 101 -10.22 -4.72 -16.23
N GLU A 102 -10.11 -5.15 -14.97
CA GLU A 102 -11.07 -4.80 -13.94
C GLU A 102 -11.02 -3.32 -13.58
N ALA A 103 -9.82 -2.73 -13.47
CA ALA A 103 -9.66 -1.31 -13.23
C ALA A 103 -10.34 -0.48 -14.33
N GLU A 104 -10.05 -0.76 -15.60
CA GLU A 104 -10.67 -0.09 -16.74
C GLU A 104 -12.20 -0.21 -16.73
N ARG A 105 -12.72 -1.36 -16.31
CA ARG A 105 -14.17 -1.60 -16.20
C ARG A 105 -14.79 -0.73 -15.10
N ILE A 106 -14.19 -0.68 -13.92
CA ILE A 106 -14.72 0.09 -12.78
C ILE A 106 -14.55 1.59 -12.99
N LEU A 107 -13.46 2.04 -13.60
CA LEU A 107 -13.25 3.46 -13.91
C LEU A 107 -14.36 4.02 -14.82
N LYS A 108 -14.88 3.22 -15.76
CA LYS A 108 -16.06 3.58 -16.57
C LYS A 108 -17.32 3.76 -15.72
N VAL A 109 -17.50 2.95 -14.68
CA VAL A 109 -18.63 3.08 -13.73
C VAL A 109 -18.50 4.37 -12.90
N LEU A 110 -17.27 4.74 -12.52
CA LEU A 110 -16.98 5.96 -11.77
C LEU A 110 -17.06 7.24 -12.60
N GLU A 111 -16.88 7.17 -13.92
CA GLU A 111 -16.72 8.35 -14.78
C GLU A 111 -17.82 9.40 -14.60
N LYS A 112 -19.07 8.98 -14.35
CA LYS A 112 -20.20 9.90 -14.13
C LYS A 112 -20.02 10.80 -12.91
N GLU A 113 -19.23 10.40 -11.92
CA GLU A 113 -18.97 11.16 -10.70
C GLU A 113 -18.00 12.32 -10.92
N LYS A 114 -17.27 12.39 -12.05
CA LYS A 114 -16.30 13.46 -12.33
C LYS A 114 -16.89 14.87 -12.30
N ASN A 115 -18.21 14.98 -12.50
CA ASN A 115 -18.97 16.23 -12.49
C ASN A 115 -19.74 16.46 -11.17
N ASN A 116 -19.61 15.56 -10.20
CA ASN A 116 -20.26 15.67 -8.90
C ASN A 116 -19.63 16.82 -8.10
N ARG A 117 -20.43 17.83 -7.76
CA ARG A 117 -19.99 19.04 -7.03
C ARG A 117 -20.56 19.12 -5.61
N SER A 118 -21.28 18.08 -5.17
CA SER A 118 -22.06 18.09 -3.93
C SER A 118 -21.38 17.40 -2.76
N MET A 119 -20.22 16.76 -2.99
CA MET A 119 -19.56 15.90 -2.01
C MET A 119 -18.10 16.32 -1.78
N HIS A 120 -17.67 16.39 -0.52
CA HIS A 120 -16.29 16.71 -0.16
C HIS A 120 -15.31 15.53 -0.37
N ASP A 121 -15.85 14.31 -0.44
CA ASP A 121 -15.09 13.07 -0.63
C ASP A 121 -14.81 12.73 -2.10
N LEU A 122 -15.02 13.67 -3.04
CA LEU A 122 -14.80 13.40 -4.46
C LEU A 122 -13.38 12.89 -4.74
N GLY A 123 -12.39 13.35 -3.99
CA GLY A 123 -11.01 12.86 -4.09
C GLY A 123 -10.81 11.40 -3.68
N PHE A 124 -11.67 10.85 -2.80
CA PHE A 124 -11.68 9.41 -2.51
C PHE A 124 -12.48 8.60 -3.52
N MET A 125 -13.45 9.23 -4.17
CA MET A 125 -14.33 8.58 -5.14
C MET A 125 -13.66 8.42 -6.51
N MET A 126 -12.86 9.41 -6.91
CA MET A 126 -12.16 9.47 -8.20
C MET A 126 -10.75 8.89 -8.05
N TYR A 127 -10.39 7.94 -8.91
CA TYR A 127 -9.06 7.34 -9.02
C TYR A 127 -8.63 7.35 -10.48
#